data_AF-A0A850SK17-F1
#
_entry.id   AF-A0A850SK17-F1
#
_cell.length_a   1.000
_cell.length_b   1.000
_cell.length_c   1.000
_cell.angle_alpha   90.00
_cell.angle_beta   90.00
_cell.angle_gamma   90.00
#
_symmetry.space_group_name_H-M   'P 1'
#
loop_
_entity.id
_entity.type
_entity.pdbx_description
1 polymer ?
#
loop_
_entity_poly.entity_id
_entity_poly.type
_entity_poly.pdbx_seq_one_letter_code
_entity_poly.pdbx_strand_id
1 'polypeptide(L)'
;MATQRGLYYAAAGATAIAGILHLTLVPNFLNFNPNGAILFLVGGIAQLFWVVPMVRRWGRPWYAGGIGGTAVLIAIWVITRMEGNPITGRGLNVNEMGMAVEALQVAFIGLAAAILAMESKVVMKKQV
;
A
#
# COMPACT_ATOMS: atom_id res chain seq x y z
N MET A 1 -11.22 -2.63 -23.66
CA MET A 1 -11.09 -3.78 -22.72
C MET A 1 -9.66 -4.00 -22.20
N ALA A 2 -8.61 -3.85 -23.02
CA ALA A 2 -7.21 -4.08 -22.60
C ALA A 2 -6.71 -3.08 -21.53
N THR A 3 -7.06 -1.79 -21.65
CA THR A 3 -6.63 -0.72 -20.73
C THR A 3 -7.05 -0.96 -19.28
N GLN A 4 -8.24 -1.54 -19.07
CA GLN A 4 -8.69 -1.89 -17.72
C GLN A 4 -7.88 -3.03 -17.12
N ARG A 5 -7.47 -4.02 -17.93
CA ARG A 5 -6.64 -5.14 -17.43
C ARG A 5 -5.26 -4.65 -16.99
N GLY A 6 -4.67 -3.71 -17.74
CA GLY A 6 -3.38 -3.10 -17.41
C GLY A 6 -3.37 -2.42 -16.04
N LEU A 7 -4.46 -1.73 -15.66
CA LEU A 7 -4.55 -1.06 -14.37
C LEU A 7 -4.51 -2.03 -13.18
N TYR A 8 -5.19 -3.18 -13.26
CA TYR A 8 -5.11 -4.20 -12.20
C TYR A 8 -3.70 -4.76 -12.05
N TYR A 9 -3.00 -5.04 -13.17
CA TYR A 9 -1.64 -5.55 -13.11
C TYR A 9 -0.64 -4.49 -12.64
N ALA A 10 -0.83 -3.22 -13.01
CA ALA A 10 -0.04 -2.11 -12.50
C ALA A 10 -0.23 -1.93 -10.99
N ALA A 11 -1.48 -1.97 -10.50
CA ALA A 11 -1.77 -1.93 -9.06
C ALA A 11 -1.15 -3.14 -8.34
N ALA A 12 -1.31 -4.34 -8.89
CA ALA A 12 -0.70 -5.55 -8.37
C ALA A 12 0.83 -5.45 -8.29
N GLY A 13 1.47 -4.93 -9.34
CA GLY A 13 2.92 -4.69 -9.37
C GLY A 13 3.36 -3.67 -8.32
N ALA A 14 2.65 -2.55 -8.19
CA ALA A 14 2.97 -1.51 -7.22
C ALA A 14 2.93 -2.05 -5.77
N THR A 15 1.84 -2.74 -5.39
CA THR A 15 1.74 -3.33 -4.04
C THR A 15 2.71 -4.50 -3.83
N ALA A 16 3.02 -5.28 -4.87
CA ALA A 16 4.01 -6.35 -4.78
C ALA A 16 5.41 -5.80 -4.46
N ILE A 17 5.85 -4.80 -5.22
CA ILE A 17 7.18 -4.20 -5.05
C ILE A 17 7.24 -3.50 -3.67
N ALA A 18 6.22 -2.74 -3.29
CA ALA A 18 6.15 -2.12 -1.96
C ALA A 18 6.24 -3.17 -0.84
N GLY A 19 5.52 -4.28 -0.97
CA GLY A 19 5.54 -5.38 0.00
C GLY A 19 6.91 -6.03 0.12
N ILE A 20 7.58 -6.30 -1.00
CA ILE A 20 8.96 -6.83 -1.01
C ILE A 20 9.92 -5.87 -0.30
N LEU A 21 9.86 -4.57 -0.63
CA LEU A 21 10.74 -3.57 -0.02
C LEU A 21 10.49 -3.43 1.49
N HIS A 22 9.24 -3.56 1.96
CA HIS A 22 8.98 -3.63 3.40
C HIS A 22 9.63 -4.86 4.04
N LEU A 23 9.55 -6.03 3.40
CA LEU A 23 10.14 -7.25 3.95
C LEU A 23 11.67 -7.20 4.00
N THR A 24 12.33 -6.52 3.05
CA THR A 24 13.80 -6.36 3.09
C THR A 24 14.26 -5.44 4.22
N LEU A 25 13.38 -4.59 4.78
CA LEU A 25 13.69 -3.76 5.94
C LEU A 25 13.65 -4.52 7.26
N VAL A 26 12.92 -5.64 7.34
CA VAL A 26 12.70 -6.38 8.60
C VAL A 26 14.01 -6.74 9.31
N PRO A 27 15.03 -7.33 8.66
CA PRO A 27 16.26 -7.75 9.33
C PRO A 27 16.99 -6.61 10.02
N ASN A 28 16.92 -5.40 9.45
CA ASN A 28 17.55 -4.22 10.04
C ASN A 28 16.91 -3.95 11.41
N PHE A 29 15.58 -3.97 11.51
CA PHE A 29 14.86 -3.53 12.71
C PHE A 29 14.79 -4.56 13.84
N LEU A 30 15.06 -5.84 13.58
CA LEU A 30 14.84 -6.93 14.54
C LEU A 30 15.49 -6.72 15.91
N ASN A 31 16.73 -6.20 15.93
CA ASN A 31 17.52 -6.11 17.17
C ASN A 31 17.41 -4.75 17.89
N PHE A 32 16.99 -3.69 17.20
CA PHE A 32 16.96 -2.33 17.77
C PHE A 32 15.56 -1.73 17.87
N ASN A 33 14.59 -2.23 17.11
CA ASN A 33 13.20 -1.80 17.16
C ASN A 33 12.26 -2.93 16.72
N PRO A 34 11.96 -3.89 17.61
CA PRO A 34 11.11 -5.04 17.30
C PRO A 34 9.72 -4.66 16.81
N ASN A 35 9.14 -3.58 17.35
CA ASN A 35 7.82 -3.08 16.91
C ASN A 35 7.84 -2.62 15.45
N GLY A 36 8.91 -1.91 15.06
CA GLY A 36 9.14 -1.53 13.67
C GLY A 36 9.34 -2.74 12.76
N ALA A 37 10.07 -3.76 13.23
CA ALA A 37 10.24 -5.01 12.50
C ALA A 37 8.91 -5.74 12.27
N ILE A 38 8.05 -5.81 13.29
CA ILE A 38 6.71 -6.39 13.19
C ILE A 38 5.85 -5.59 12.20
N LEU A 39 5.87 -4.25 12.28
CA LEU A 39 5.13 -3.40 11.35
C LEU A 39 5.52 -3.68 9.90
N PHE A 40 6.82 -3.74 9.60
CA PHE A 40 7.31 -4.01 8.25
C PHE A 40 7.03 -5.44 7.80
N LEU A 41 7.12 -6.42 8.70
CA LEU A 41 6.81 -7.81 8.39
C LEU A 41 5.33 -7.98 8.04
N VAL A 42 4.45 -7.53 8.93
CA VAL A 42 2.99 -7.65 8.76
C VAL A 42 2.52 -6.80 7.58
N GLY A 43 2.99 -5.55 7.48
CA GLY A 43 2.68 -4.65 6.38
C GLY A 43 3.14 -5.21 5.03
N GLY A 44 4.36 -5.74 4.97
CA GLY A 44 4.91 -6.37 3.76
C GLY A 44 4.10 -7.60 3.31
N ILE A 45 3.75 -8.50 4.25
CA ILE A 45 2.90 -9.66 3.98
C ILE A 45 1.52 -9.22 3.51
N ALA A 46 0.90 -8.24 4.17
CA ALA A 46 -0.42 -7.73 3.80
C ALA A 46 -0.42 -7.12 2.38
N GLN A 47 0.64 -6.37 2.02
CA GLN A 47 0.80 -5.81 0.68
C GLN A 47 0.99 -6.89 -0.39
N LEU A 48 1.73 -7.97 -0.09
CA LEU A 48 1.86 -9.12 -0.99
C LEU A 48 0.55 -9.89 -1.13
N PHE A 49 -0.19 -10.07 -0.03
CA PHE A 49 -1.52 -10.67 -0.09
C PHE A 49 -2.43 -9.89 -1.04
N TRP A 50 -2.35 -8.55 -1.03
CA TRP A 50 -3.19 -7.69 -1.85
C TRP A 50 -2.94 -7.79 -3.37
N VAL A 51 -1.86 -8.44 -3.79
CA VAL A 51 -1.63 -8.81 -5.20
C VAL A 51 -2.76 -9.72 -5.71
N VAL A 52 -3.20 -10.68 -4.88
CA VAL A 52 -4.21 -11.68 -5.27
C VAL A 52 -5.55 -11.04 -5.65
N PRO A 53 -6.20 -10.23 -4.81
CA PRO A 53 -7.45 -9.57 -5.18
C PRO A 53 -7.31 -8.61 -6.36
N MET A 54 -6.13 -8.00 -6.58
CA MET A 54 -5.89 -7.19 -7.78
C MET A 54 -5.88 -8.05 -9.05
N VAL A 55 -5.08 -9.11 -9.07
CA VAL A 55 -4.95 -9.99 -10.24
C VAL A 55 -6.25 -10.75 -10.53
N ARG A 56 -6.88 -11.29 -9.50
CA ARG A 56 -8.12 -12.08 -9.61
C ARG A 56 -9.40 -11.24 -9.62
N ARG A 57 -9.30 -9.92 -9.42
CA ARG A 57 -10.41 -8.97 -9.44
C ARG A 57 -11.54 -9.36 -8.51
N TRP A 58 -11.20 -9.61 -7.24
CA TRP A 58 -12.19 -10.00 -6.22
C TRP A 58 -13.23 -8.91 -5.92
N GLY A 59 -13.10 -7.71 -6.50
CA GLY A 59 -14.12 -6.68 -6.52
C GLY A 59 -13.97 -5.63 -5.42
N ARG A 60 -14.96 -4.74 -5.38
CA ARG A 60 -14.94 -3.46 -4.64
C ARG A 60 -14.48 -3.54 -3.18
N PRO A 61 -14.97 -4.48 -2.33
CA PRO A 61 -14.58 -4.51 -0.92
C PRO A 61 -13.07 -4.71 -0.75
N TRP A 62 -12.47 -5.54 -1.60
CA TRP A 62 -11.03 -5.80 -1.57
C TRP A 62 -10.23 -4.59 -2.03
N TYR A 63 -10.70 -3.85 -3.02
CA TYR A 63 -9.97 -2.67 -3.49
C TYR A 63 -10.00 -1.56 -2.43
N ALA A 64 -11.16 -1.33 -1.82
CA ALA A 64 -11.32 -0.40 -0.72
C ALA A 64 -10.47 -0.81 0.50
N GLY A 65 -10.45 -2.11 0.85
CA GLY A 65 -9.61 -2.62 1.93
C GLY A 65 -8.12 -2.41 1.66
N GLY A 66 -7.67 -2.60 0.43
CA GLY A 66 -6.27 -2.35 0.04
C GLY A 66 -5.89 -0.89 0.17
N ILE A 67 -6.76 0.01 -0.31
CA ILE A 67 -6.58 1.45 -0.16
C ILE A 67 -6.48 1.82 1.32
N GLY A 68 -7.42 1.35 2.15
CA GLY A 68 -7.44 1.64 3.58
C GLY A 68 -6.18 1.14 4.30
N GLY A 69 -5.81 -0.12 4.10
CA GLY A 69 -4.62 -0.71 4.72
C GLY A 69 -3.33 0.00 4.30
N THR A 70 -3.22 0.36 3.02
CA THR A 70 -2.04 1.10 2.53
C THR A 70 -2.01 2.53 3.07
N ALA A 71 -3.15 3.22 3.14
CA ALA A 71 -3.22 4.57 3.71
C ALA A 71 -2.77 4.60 5.17
N VAL A 72 -3.05 3.55 5.95
CA VAL A 72 -2.56 3.43 7.33
C VAL A 72 -1.03 3.36 7.38
N LEU A 73 -0.39 2.58 6.49
CA LEU A 73 1.07 2.49 6.42
C LEU A 73 1.70 3.85 6.06
N ILE A 74 1.15 4.54 5.04
CA ILE A 74 1.57 5.89 4.67
C ILE A 74 1.42 6.85 5.87
N ALA A 75 0.27 6.82 6.55
CA ALA A 75 0.01 7.70 7.69
C ALA A 75 1.03 7.48 8.82
N ILE A 76 1.36 6.22 9.15
CA ILE A 76 2.40 5.89 10.13
C ILE A 76 3.77 6.44 9.67
N TRP A 77 4.10 6.28 8.39
CA TRP A 77 5.34 6.82 7.84
C TRP A 77 5.39 8.35 7.98
N VAL A 78 4.33 9.07 7.63
CA VAL A 78 4.26 10.53 7.75
C VAL A 78 4.38 10.97 9.21
N ILE A 79 3.62 10.34 10.13
CA ILE A 79 3.64 10.68 11.56
C ILE A 79 5.05 10.53 12.14
N THR A 80 5.76 9.46 11.79
CA THR A 80 7.13 9.24 12.27
C THR A 80 8.15 10.26 11.74
N ARG A 81 7.81 11.10 10.76
CA ARG A 81 8.65 12.20 10.25
C ARG A 81 8.36 13.53 10.94
N MET A 82 7.33 13.60 11.77
CA MET A 82 6.97 14.81 12.52
C MET A 82 7.76 14.90 13.84
N GLU A 83 8.19 16.10 14.21
CA GLU A 83 8.83 16.34 15.50
C GLU A 83 7.83 16.13 16.65
N GLY A 84 8.26 15.51 17.75
CA GLY A 84 7.40 15.24 18.91
C GLY A 84 6.29 14.21 18.67
N ASN A 85 6.39 13.38 17.62
CA ASN A 85 5.38 12.36 17.34
C ASN A 85 5.26 11.30 18.44
N PRO A 86 4.06 10.71 18.65
CA PRO A 86 3.81 9.79 19.75
C PRO A 86 4.48 8.41 19.60
N ILE A 87 5.07 8.10 18.44
CA ILE A 87 5.62 6.77 18.13
C ILE A 87 7.11 6.69 18.48
N THR A 88 7.86 7.76 18.17
CA THR A 88 9.32 7.80 18.30
C THR A 88 9.83 8.99 19.11
N GLY A 89 8.97 9.94 19.48
CA GLY A 89 9.32 11.13 20.26
C GLY A 89 10.15 12.18 19.52
N ARG A 90 10.55 11.92 18.26
CA ARG A 90 11.34 12.81 17.40
C ARG A 90 11.08 12.53 15.92
N GLY A 91 11.33 13.51 15.04
CA GLY A 91 11.27 13.26 13.60
C GLY A 91 12.35 12.27 13.14
N LEU A 92 11.94 11.21 12.45
CA LEU A 92 12.88 10.32 11.75
C LEU A 92 13.30 10.96 10.42
N ASN A 93 14.50 10.59 9.95
CA ASN A 93 15.01 11.07 8.66
C ASN A 93 14.19 10.52 7.48
N VAL A 94 14.07 11.34 6.44
CA VAL A 94 13.62 10.90 5.12
C VAL A 94 14.79 10.23 4.42
N ASN A 95 14.59 9.00 3.94
CA ASN A 95 15.60 8.24 3.21
C ASN A 95 15.03 7.70 1.89
N GLU A 96 15.92 7.33 0.99
CA GLU A 96 15.56 6.89 -0.37
C GLU A 96 14.65 5.66 -0.35
N MET A 97 14.95 4.68 0.49
CA MET A 97 14.15 3.45 0.62
C MET A 97 12.72 3.73 1.06
N GLY A 98 12.55 4.58 2.08
CA GLY A 98 11.24 5.01 2.56
C GLY A 98 10.47 5.74 1.46
N MET A 99 11.11 6.69 0.77
CA MET A 99 10.49 7.40 -0.34
C MET A 99 10.07 6.47 -1.48
N ALA A 100 10.87 5.47 -1.83
CA ALA A 100 10.54 4.49 -2.86
C ALA A 100 9.31 3.66 -2.48
N VAL A 101 9.25 3.20 -1.23
CA VAL A 101 8.10 2.49 -0.67
C VAL A 101 6.84 3.36 -0.69
N GLU A 102 6.92 4.60 -0.22
CA GLU A 102 5.78 5.54 -0.21
C GLU A 102 5.28 5.88 -1.62
N ALA A 103 6.18 6.08 -2.58
CA ALA A 103 5.81 6.35 -3.98
C ALA A 103 5.01 5.18 -4.58
N LEU A 104 5.42 3.94 -4.32
CA LEU A 104 4.70 2.74 -4.77
C LEU A 104 3.35 2.58 -4.08
N GLN A 105 3.28 2.89 -2.78
CA GLN A 105 2.03 2.88 -2.02
C GLN A 105 1.02 3.90 -2.54
N VAL A 106 1.46 5.13 -2.81
CA VAL A 106 0.62 6.18 -3.41
C VAL A 106 0.17 5.77 -4.80
N ALA A 107 1.05 5.19 -5.62
CA ALA A 107 0.70 4.66 -6.93
C ALA A 107 -0.36 3.57 -6.83
N PHE A 108 -0.20 2.62 -5.90
CA PHE A 108 -1.19 1.58 -5.64
C PHE A 108 -2.55 2.16 -5.26
N ILE A 109 -2.61 3.10 -4.31
CA ILE A 109 -3.85 3.76 -3.89
C ILE A 109 -4.52 4.45 -5.08
N GLY A 110 -3.77 5.24 -5.86
CA GLY A 110 -4.30 5.96 -7.02
C GLY A 110 -4.88 5.01 -8.07
N LEU A 111 -4.18 3.92 -8.38
CA LEU A 111 -4.64 2.91 -9.34
C LEU A 111 -5.87 2.16 -8.83
N ALA A 112 -5.87 1.72 -7.56
CA ALA A 112 -7.00 1.03 -6.95
C ALA A 112 -8.25 1.92 -6.87
N ALA A 113 -8.08 3.21 -6.54
CA ALA A 113 -9.17 4.19 -6.53
C ALA A 113 -9.74 4.42 -7.93
N ALA A 114 -8.87 4.52 -8.95
CA ALA A 114 -9.29 4.65 -10.34
C ALA A 114 -10.10 3.42 -10.80
N ILE A 115 -9.64 2.21 -10.46
CA ILE A 115 -10.36 0.95 -10.71
C ILE A 115 -11.76 1.00 -10.08
N LEU A 116 -11.85 1.37 -8.80
CA LEU A 116 -13.11 1.44 -8.06
C LEU A 116 -14.08 2.45 -8.68
N ALA A 117 -13.58 3.62 -9.08
CA ALA A 117 -14.39 4.65 -9.73
C ALA A 117 -14.94 4.18 -11.09
N MET A 118 -14.12 3.49 -11.90
CA MET A 118 -14.56 2.94 -13.17
C MET A 118 -15.62 1.85 -13.01
N GLU A 119 -15.42 0.90 -12.09
CA GLU A 119 -16.42 -0.15 -11.82
C GLU A 119 -17.75 0.44 -11.36
N SER A 120 -17.71 1.52 -10.55
CA SER A 120 -18.92 2.24 -10.11
C SER A 120 -19.74 2.78 -11.29
N LYS A 121 -19.06 3.41 -12.25
CA LYS A 121 -19.71 3.99 -13.45
C LYS A 121 -20.35 2.91 -14.34
N VAL A 122 -19.70 1.76 -14.47
CA VAL A 122 -20.24 0.62 -15.25
C VAL A 122 -21.50 0.07 -14.62
N VAL A 123 -21.54 -0.10 -13.30
CA VAL A 123 -22.74 -0.57 -12.59
C VAL A 123 -23.89 0.40 -12.79
N MET A 124 -23.67 1.72 -12.62
CA MET A 124 -24.71 2.73 -12.82
C MET A 124 -25.27 2.72 -14.24
N LYS A 125 -24.42 2.61 -15.27
CA LYS A 125 -24.88 2.54 -16.67
C LYS A 125 -25.72 1.29 -16.98
N LYS A 126 -25.55 0.18 -16.25
CA LYS A 126 -26.38 -1.03 -16.42
C LYS A 126 -27.76 -0.92 -15.77
N GLN A 127 -28.01 0.09 -14.94
CA GLN A 127 -29.27 0.29 -14.22
C GLN A 127 -30.19 1.33 -14.89
N VAL A 128 -29.71 1.96 -15.97
CA VAL A 128 -30.44 2.92 -16.81
C VAL A 128 -30.73 2.27 -18.15
#